data_AF-A0A437AKT8-F1
#
_entry.id   AF-A0A437AKT8-F1
#
_cell.length_a   1.000
_cell.length_b   1.000
_cell.length_c   1.000
_cell.angle_alpha   90.00
_cell.angle_beta   90.00
_cell.angle_gamma   90.00
#
_symmetry.space_group_name_H-M   'P 1'
#
loop_
_entity.id
_entity.type
_entity.pdbx_description
1 polymer ?
#
loop_
_entity_poly.entity_id
_entity_poly.type
_entity_poly.pdbx_seq_one_letter_code
_entity_poly.pdbx_strand_id
1 'polypeptide(L)'
;MILMLILTFFNVYKFSINVVKYEEEIKEDFTRIFKEIEDTVERNGLRSLFGDACSLFINAKFFNKPMYLPREYYKIDLKYLYLYVCKIQPGLEKVFLHYKKNDPNNKFYTKYKTNIQLYLDNFRVTDTPKKSNLWYYTVLALVFFGGFFISIMILYFIKNK
;
A
#
# COMPACT_ATOMS: atom_id res chain seq x y z
N MET A 1 -39.23 -1.12 24.25
CA MET A 1 -38.65 -1.67 23.01
C MET A 1 -37.61 -0.73 22.39
N ILE A 2 -37.94 0.55 22.17
CA ILE A 2 -36.99 1.57 21.66
C ILE A 2 -35.75 1.73 22.56
N LEU A 3 -35.91 1.74 23.89
CA LEU A 3 -34.79 1.83 24.83
C LEU A 3 -33.83 0.63 24.74
N MET A 4 -34.36 -0.59 24.49
CA MET A 4 -33.53 -1.77 24.27
C MET A 4 -32.78 -1.69 22.94
N LEU A 5 -33.41 -1.20 21.86
CA LEU A 5 -32.73 -0.99 20.58
C LEU A 5 -31.60 0.03 20.70
N ILE A 6 -31.82 1.14 21.43
CA ILE A 6 -30.80 2.16 21.70
C ILE A 6 -29.65 1.56 22.53
N LEU A 7 -29.95 0.83 23.60
CA LEU A 7 -28.92 0.16 24.42
C LEU A 7 -28.17 -0.92 23.64
N THR A 8 -28.82 -1.62 22.72
CA THR A 8 -28.19 -2.61 21.84
C THR A 8 -27.29 -1.92 20.81
N PHE A 9 -27.71 -0.78 20.26
CA PHE A 9 -26.92 0.03 19.34
C PHE A 9 -25.67 0.61 20.03
N PHE A 10 -25.82 1.14 21.25
CA PHE A 10 -24.70 1.61 22.07
C PHE A 10 -23.79 0.46 22.51
N ASN A 11 -24.32 -0.73 22.83
CA ASN A 11 -23.48 -1.89 23.14
C ASN A 11 -22.72 -2.40 21.90
N VAL A 12 -23.35 -2.42 20.72
CA VAL A 12 -22.67 -2.74 19.45
C VAL A 12 -21.59 -1.70 19.13
N TYR A 13 -21.80 -0.42 19.46
CA TYR A 13 -20.82 0.66 19.28
C TYR A 13 -19.71 0.67 20.36
N LYS A 14 -20.00 0.18 21.57
CA LYS A 14 -19.02 0.04 22.67
C LYS A 14 -18.18 -1.23 22.52
N PHE A 15 -18.69 -2.23 21.80
CA PHE A 15 -18.00 -3.46 21.39
C PHE A 15 -17.46 -3.40 19.95
N SER A 16 -17.74 -2.36 19.17
CA SER A 16 -16.89 -2.02 18.03
C SER A 16 -15.59 -1.48 18.62
N ILE A 17 -14.71 -2.44 18.85
CA ILE A 17 -13.35 -2.34 19.37
C ILE A 17 -12.68 -1.05 18.87
N ASN A 18 -11.75 -0.56 19.69
CA ASN A 18 -10.71 0.47 19.53
C ASN A 18 -9.96 0.55 18.17
N VAL A 19 -10.50 -0.01 17.08
CA VAL A 19 -9.99 -0.01 15.71
C VAL A 19 -9.75 1.42 15.22
N VAL A 20 -10.63 2.38 15.54
CA VAL A 20 -10.44 3.79 15.12
C VAL A 20 -9.22 4.42 15.79
N LYS A 21 -9.02 4.22 17.10
CA LYS A 21 -7.83 4.71 17.81
C LYS A 21 -6.56 4.05 17.31
N TYR A 22 -6.63 2.75 17.01
CA TYR A 22 -5.52 1.99 16.44
C TYR A 22 -5.18 2.45 15.01
N GLU A 23 -6.17 2.76 14.18
CA GLU A 23 -5.96 3.31 12.84
C GLU A 23 -5.31 4.71 12.86
N GLU A 24 -5.68 5.56 13.82
CA GLU A 24 -5.06 6.87 14.01
C GLU A 24 -3.61 6.77 14.50
N GLU A 25 -3.35 5.98 15.54
CA GLU A 25 -1.99 5.72 16.04
C GLU A 25 -1.08 5.15 14.95
N ILE A 26 -1.59 4.18 14.17
CA ILE A 26 -0.86 3.63 13.03
C ILE A 26 -0.57 4.71 11.98
N LYS A 27 -1.54 5.56 11.64
CA LYS A 27 -1.36 6.64 10.65
C LYS A 27 -0.27 7.63 11.05
N GLU A 28 -0.22 8.00 12.32
CA GLU A 28 0.83 8.88 12.86
C GLU A 28 2.20 8.23 12.79
N ASP A 29 2.32 6.98 13.24
CA ASP A 29 3.56 6.20 13.16
C ASP A 29 4.03 6.07 11.70
N PHE A 30 3.11 5.84 10.76
CA PHE A 30 3.42 5.80 9.32
C PHE A 30 4.00 7.11 8.80
N THR A 31 3.40 8.22 9.20
CA THR A 31 3.83 9.55 8.74
C THR A 31 5.24 9.84 9.26
N ARG A 32 5.51 9.52 10.54
CA ARG A 32 6.85 9.63 11.14
C ARG A 32 7.87 8.81 10.37
N ILE A 33 7.55 7.54 10.16
CA ILE A 33 8.41 6.58 9.47
C ILE A 33 8.71 7.01 8.03
N PHE A 34 7.71 7.48 7.29
CA PHE A 34 7.92 7.93 5.91
C PHE A 34 8.87 9.11 5.85
N LYS A 35 8.73 10.03 6.81
CA LYS A 35 9.68 11.12 6.98
C LYS A 35 11.09 10.60 7.30
N GLU A 36 11.23 9.62 8.19
CA GLU A 36 12.54 9.01 8.49
C GLU A 36 13.18 8.36 7.25
N ILE A 37 12.39 7.70 6.40
CA ILE A 37 12.85 7.14 5.12
C ILE A 37 13.31 8.26 4.18
N GLU A 38 12.51 9.32 4.04
CA GLU A 38 12.84 10.49 3.21
C GLU A 38 14.13 11.16 3.68
N ASP A 39 14.26 11.44 4.98
CA ASP A 39 15.46 12.00 5.60
C ASP A 39 16.69 11.10 5.39
N THR A 40 16.50 9.77 5.39
CA THR A 40 17.58 8.81 5.14
C THR A 40 17.98 8.78 3.68
N VAL A 41 17.02 8.92 2.76
CA VAL A 41 17.28 9.07 1.32
C VAL A 41 18.04 10.37 1.03
N GLU A 42 17.63 11.48 1.63
CA GLU A 42 18.31 12.78 1.49
C GLU A 42 19.76 12.74 1.98
N ARG A 43 20.01 12.04 3.09
CA ARG A 43 21.36 11.81 3.63
C ARG A 43 22.15 10.74 2.89
N ASN A 44 21.61 10.14 1.83
CA ASN A 44 22.20 9.02 1.09
C ASN A 44 22.59 7.84 2.00
N GLY A 45 21.77 7.50 3.00
CA GLY A 45 22.04 6.46 3.98
C GLY A 45 21.82 5.03 3.46
N LEU A 46 22.71 4.51 2.60
CA LEU A 46 22.54 3.19 1.95
C LEU A 46 22.45 2.03 2.95
N ARG A 47 23.27 2.06 4.00
CA ARG A 47 23.30 1.01 5.02
C ARG A 47 21.98 0.90 5.77
N SER A 48 21.43 2.04 6.18
CA SER A 48 20.16 2.10 6.91
C SER A 48 19.02 1.62 6.01
N LEU A 49 18.89 2.19 4.79
CA LEU A 49 17.84 1.79 3.84
C LEU A 49 17.88 0.30 3.48
N PHE A 50 19.08 -0.26 3.29
CA PHE A 50 19.19 -1.69 3.01
C PHE A 50 18.86 -2.55 4.24
N GLY A 51 19.25 -2.12 5.44
CA GLY A 51 18.87 -2.78 6.69
C GLY A 51 17.36 -2.82 6.88
N ASP A 52 16.69 -1.68 6.64
CA ASP A 52 15.23 -1.57 6.72
C ASP A 52 14.54 -2.41 5.64
N ALA A 53 15.07 -2.44 4.41
CA ALA A 53 14.57 -3.34 3.36
C ALA A 53 14.67 -4.83 3.77
N CYS A 54 15.78 -5.24 4.38
CA CYS A 54 15.98 -6.60 4.87
C CYS A 54 15.02 -6.96 6.03
N SER A 55 14.79 -6.05 6.98
CA SER A 55 13.89 -6.30 8.11
C SER A 55 12.44 -6.49 7.64
N LEU A 56 11.99 -5.69 6.67
CA LEU A 56 10.67 -5.85 6.05
C LEU A 56 10.53 -7.18 5.30
N PHE A 57 11.60 -7.65 4.64
CA PHE A 57 11.59 -8.93 3.96
C PHE A 57 11.44 -10.11 4.93
N ILE A 58 12.16 -10.04 6.06
CA ILE A 58 12.05 -11.03 7.13
C ILE A 58 10.62 -11.04 7.69
N ASN A 59 10.05 -9.85 7.97
CA ASN A 59 8.67 -9.73 8.43
C ASN A 59 7.67 -10.28 7.40
N ALA A 60 7.79 -9.94 6.12
CA ALA A 60 6.97 -10.49 5.02
C ALA A 60 7.00 -12.03 4.98
N LYS A 61 8.17 -12.64 5.22
CA LYS A 61 8.32 -14.10 5.27
C LYS A 61 7.65 -14.72 6.50
N PHE A 62 7.54 -14.00 7.61
CA PHE A 62 6.79 -14.44 8.79
C PHE A 62 5.27 -14.35 8.59
N PHE A 63 4.77 -13.41 7.80
CA PHE A 63 3.34 -13.33 7.46
C PHE A 63 2.85 -14.49 6.60
N ASN A 64 3.71 -15.15 5.83
CA ASN A 64 3.35 -16.38 5.09
C ASN A 64 3.20 -17.61 6.00
N LYS A 65 3.51 -17.52 7.30
CA LYS A 65 3.12 -18.54 8.27
C LYS A 65 1.76 -18.17 8.85
N PRO A 66 0.84 -19.12 9.05
CA PRO A 66 -0.44 -18.83 9.68
C PRO A 66 -0.19 -18.27 11.09
N MET A 67 -0.27 -16.96 11.23
CA MET A 67 -0.24 -16.30 12.53
C MET A 67 -1.58 -16.53 13.23
N TYR A 68 -1.54 -16.81 14.52
CA TYR A 68 -2.70 -16.93 15.41
C TYR A 68 -3.42 -15.59 15.65
N LEU A 69 -3.13 -14.55 14.86
CA LEU A 69 -3.75 -13.24 14.99
C LEU A 69 -5.15 -13.25 14.35
N PRO A 70 -6.12 -12.51 14.92
CA PRO A 70 -7.43 -12.38 14.30
C PRO A 70 -7.30 -11.79 12.90
N ARG A 71 -8.10 -12.32 11.96
CA ARG A 71 -7.99 -12.08 10.50
C ARG A 71 -8.02 -10.61 10.07
N GLU A 72 -8.63 -9.75 10.89
CA GLU A 72 -8.79 -8.32 10.63
C GLU A 72 -7.49 -7.56 10.86
N TYR A 73 -6.79 -7.83 11.97
CA TYR A 73 -5.46 -7.26 12.25
C TYR A 73 -4.44 -7.68 11.19
N TYR A 74 -4.49 -8.95 10.78
CA TYR A 74 -3.61 -9.48 9.73
C TYR A 74 -3.75 -8.74 8.38
N LYS A 75 -4.97 -8.32 7.99
CA LYS A 75 -5.20 -7.56 6.76
C LYS A 75 -4.65 -6.13 6.85
N ILE A 76 -4.76 -5.54 8.04
CA ILE A 76 -4.28 -4.18 8.33
C ILE A 76 -2.74 -4.18 8.25
N ASP A 77 -2.08 -5.11 8.94
CA ASP A 77 -0.62 -5.25 8.94
C ASP A 77 -0.06 -5.48 7.52
N LEU A 78 -0.71 -6.34 6.72
CA LEU A 78 -0.32 -6.59 5.33
C LEU A 78 -0.41 -5.35 4.45
N LYS A 79 -1.50 -4.58 4.54
CA LYS A 79 -1.69 -3.34 3.78
C LYS A 79 -0.60 -2.33 4.11
N TYR A 80 -0.24 -2.25 5.38
CA TYR A 80 0.73 -1.31 5.90
C TYR A 80 2.18 -1.69 5.58
N LEU A 81 2.52 -2.98 5.70
CA LEU A 81 3.77 -3.54 5.22
C LEU A 81 3.98 -3.26 3.73
N TYR A 82 2.92 -3.42 2.93
CA TYR A 82 2.95 -3.16 1.49
C TYR A 82 3.32 -1.71 1.16
N LEU A 83 2.69 -0.73 1.83
CA LEU A 83 2.99 0.69 1.66
C LEU A 83 4.44 1.02 2.03
N TYR A 84 4.95 0.37 3.08
CA TYR A 84 6.33 0.50 3.53
C TYR A 84 7.33 0.05 2.46
N VAL A 85 7.11 -1.13 1.88
CA VAL A 85 7.98 -1.67 0.83
C VAL A 85 7.95 -0.78 -0.42
N CYS A 86 6.77 -0.27 -0.80
CA CYS A 86 6.63 0.67 -1.93
C CYS A 86 7.43 1.96 -1.75
N LYS A 87 7.70 2.40 -0.51
CA LYS A 87 8.49 3.61 -0.22
C LYS A 87 9.99 3.33 -0.09
N ILE A 88 10.37 2.23 0.57
CA ILE A 88 11.78 1.88 0.75
C ILE A 88 12.45 1.52 -0.58
N GLN A 89 11.76 0.79 -1.46
CA GLN A 89 12.34 0.33 -2.72
C GLN A 89 12.84 1.46 -3.65
N PRO A 90 12.06 2.51 -3.98
CA PRO A 90 12.55 3.63 -4.78
C PRO A 90 13.62 4.45 -4.05
N GLY A 91 13.54 4.57 -2.71
CA GLY A 91 14.58 5.20 -1.90
C GLY A 91 15.91 4.45 -1.99
N LEU A 92 15.87 3.14 -1.85
CA LEU A 92 17.03 2.25 -1.98
C LEU A 92 17.61 2.32 -3.40
N GLU A 93 16.77 2.32 -4.45
CA GLU A 93 17.22 2.47 -5.84
C GLU A 93 17.96 3.80 -6.04
N LYS A 94 17.39 4.91 -5.56
CA LYS A 94 18.00 6.24 -5.67
C LYS A 94 19.37 6.31 -4.99
N VAL A 95 19.45 5.84 -3.74
CA VAL A 95 20.70 5.86 -2.98
C VAL A 95 21.72 4.86 -3.55
N PHE A 96 21.28 3.69 -4.01
CA PHE A 96 22.14 2.73 -4.70
C PHE A 96 22.77 3.32 -5.96
N LEU A 97 21.98 4.02 -6.78
CA LEU A 97 22.46 4.72 -7.97
C LEU A 97 23.41 5.87 -7.62
N HIS A 98 23.18 6.57 -6.51
CA HIS A 98 24.10 7.59 -6.01
C HIS A 98 25.48 7.00 -5.74
N TYR A 99 25.59 5.92 -4.96
CA TYR A 99 26.88 5.28 -4.69
C TYR A 99 27.52 4.70 -5.96
N LYS A 100 26.74 4.08 -6.84
CA LYS A 100 27.25 3.56 -8.11
C LYS A 100 27.95 4.63 -8.96
N LYS A 101 27.45 5.86 -8.96
CA LYS A 101 27.98 6.98 -9.75
C LYS A 101 29.07 7.76 -9.02
N ASN A 102 28.89 8.03 -7.74
CA ASN A 102 29.69 9.03 -7.01
C ASN A 102 30.73 8.41 -6.08
N ASP A 103 30.45 7.24 -5.49
CA ASP A 103 31.36 6.56 -4.55
C ASP A 103 31.29 5.02 -4.71
N PRO A 104 31.75 4.49 -5.86
CA PRO A 104 31.63 3.07 -6.18
C PRO A 104 32.55 2.17 -5.32
N ASN A 105 33.52 2.77 -4.62
CA ASN A 105 34.46 2.07 -3.75
C ASN A 105 34.02 2.05 -2.28
N ASN A 106 32.87 2.66 -1.96
CA ASN A 106 32.32 2.63 -0.62
C ASN A 106 32.28 1.20 -0.05
N LYS A 107 32.80 1.00 1.17
CA LYS A 107 32.91 -0.32 1.81
C LYS A 107 31.58 -1.05 1.92
N PHE A 108 30.48 -0.34 2.17
CA PHE A 108 29.16 -0.96 2.27
C PHE A 108 28.59 -1.29 0.90
N TYR A 109 28.66 -0.33 -0.03
CA TYR A 109 28.20 -0.54 -1.41
C TYR A 109 28.93 -1.71 -2.07
N THR A 110 30.25 -1.75 -2.02
CA THR A 110 31.05 -2.84 -2.61
C THR A 110 30.70 -4.21 -2.06
N LYS A 111 30.44 -4.29 -0.74
CA LYS A 111 30.07 -5.53 -0.05
C LYS A 111 28.67 -6.02 -0.44
N TYR A 112 27.71 -5.12 -0.61
CA TYR A 112 26.29 -5.49 -0.75
C TYR A 112 25.66 -5.16 -2.11
N LYS A 113 26.40 -4.56 -3.06
CA LYS A 113 25.85 -4.11 -4.35
C LYS A 113 25.09 -5.20 -5.10
N THR A 114 25.60 -6.42 -5.09
CA THR A 114 24.96 -7.56 -5.75
C THR A 114 23.65 -7.92 -5.06
N ASN A 115 23.61 -7.95 -3.73
CA ASN A 115 22.40 -8.27 -2.98
C ASN A 115 21.34 -7.17 -3.12
N ILE A 116 21.75 -5.91 -3.10
CA ILE A 116 20.87 -4.76 -3.33
C ILE A 116 20.29 -4.82 -4.74
N GLN A 117 21.12 -5.10 -5.76
CA GLN A 117 20.67 -5.24 -7.14
C GLN A 117 19.69 -6.42 -7.28
N LEU A 118 20.02 -7.58 -6.73
CA LEU A 118 19.12 -8.74 -6.71
C LEU A 118 17.80 -8.42 -6.01
N TYR A 119 17.83 -7.66 -4.91
CA TYR A 119 16.61 -7.20 -4.23
C TYR A 119 15.77 -6.31 -5.14
N LEU A 120 16.38 -5.28 -5.74
CA LEU A 120 15.69 -4.34 -6.62
C LEU A 120 15.13 -5.02 -7.88
N ASP A 121 15.82 -6.02 -8.43
CA ASP A 121 15.41 -6.71 -9.64
C ASP A 121 14.27 -7.71 -9.39
N ASN A 122 14.33 -8.46 -8.28
CA ASN A 122 13.44 -9.60 -8.03
C ASN A 122 12.27 -9.27 -7.10
N PHE A 123 12.44 -8.28 -6.21
CA PHE A 123 11.43 -7.90 -5.23
C PHE A 123 10.82 -6.55 -5.56
N ARG A 124 10.67 -6.24 -6.85
CA ARG A 124 9.85 -5.12 -7.33
C ARG A 124 8.42 -5.32 -6.88
N VAL A 125 8.12 -4.75 -5.71
CA VAL A 125 6.77 -4.38 -5.35
C VAL A 125 6.49 -3.17 -6.23
N THR A 126 6.07 -3.46 -7.47
CA THR A 126 5.44 -2.44 -8.30
C THR A 126 4.39 -1.81 -7.41
N ASP A 127 4.48 -0.49 -7.22
CA ASP A 127 3.44 0.31 -6.59
C ASP A 127 2.08 -0.31 -6.89
N THR A 128 1.26 -0.47 -5.86
CA THR A 128 -0.17 -0.82 -5.84
C THR A 128 -0.74 -0.83 -7.24
N PRO A 129 -1.33 -1.94 -7.73
CA PRO A 129 -1.61 -2.18 -9.14
C PRO A 129 -1.82 -0.87 -9.89
N LYS A 130 -0.76 -0.36 -10.56
CA LYS A 130 -0.89 0.69 -11.57
C LYS A 130 -1.61 0.14 -12.80
N LYS A 131 -2.58 -0.76 -12.62
CA LYS A 131 -3.77 -0.75 -13.44
C LYS A 131 -4.64 0.33 -12.81
N SER A 132 -4.39 1.57 -13.22
CA SER A 132 -5.46 2.54 -13.26
C SER A 132 -6.67 1.80 -13.80
N ASN A 133 -7.68 1.60 -12.96
CA ASN A 133 -8.94 0.98 -13.36
C ASN A 133 -9.67 1.86 -14.39
N LEU A 134 -9.03 2.88 -14.98
CA LEU A 134 -9.52 3.68 -16.08
C LEU A 134 -10.18 2.79 -17.13
N TRP A 135 -9.51 1.71 -17.56
CA TRP A 135 -10.08 0.84 -18.59
C TRP A 135 -11.38 0.17 -18.13
N TYR A 136 -11.42 -0.31 -16.88
CA TYR A 136 -12.62 -0.90 -16.28
C TYR A 136 -13.75 0.15 -16.15
N TYR A 137 -13.44 1.36 -15.67
CA TYR A 137 -14.39 2.46 -15.55
C TYR A 137 -14.84 3.01 -16.91
N THR A 138 -13.97 3.02 -17.92
CA THR A 138 -14.30 3.38 -19.31
C THR A 138 -15.25 2.37 -19.91
N VAL A 139 -15.02 1.06 -19.71
CA VAL A 139 -15.94 0.01 -20.16
C VAL A 139 -17.30 0.14 -19.47
N LEU A 140 -17.32 0.36 -18.15
CA LEU A 140 -18.55 0.63 -17.39
C LEU A 140 -19.30 1.86 -17.91
N ALA A 141 -18.58 2.96 -18.17
CA ALA A 141 -19.15 4.18 -18.72
C ALA A 141 -19.74 3.94 -20.12
N LEU A 142 -19.04 3.22 -21.00
CA LEU A 142 -19.54 2.89 -22.33
C LEU A 142 -20.79 2.01 -22.29
N VAL A 143 -20.85 1.02 -21.39
CA VAL A 143 -22.05 0.19 -21.19
C VAL A 143 -23.21 1.04 -20.67
N PHE A 144 -22.95 1.93 -19.71
CA PHE A 144 -23.97 2.83 -19.17
C PHE A 144 -24.51 3.80 -20.23
N PHE A 145 -23.61 4.50 -20.95
CA PHE A 145 -24.01 5.41 -22.02
C PHE A 145 -24.69 4.67 -23.18
N GLY A 146 -24.21 3.48 -23.56
CA GLY A 146 -24.84 2.65 -24.56
C GLY A 146 -26.27 2.27 -24.19
N GLY A 147 -26.49 1.79 -22.96
CA GLY A 147 -27.83 1.49 -22.44
C GLY A 147 -28.73 2.72 -22.35
N PHE A 148 -28.17 3.86 -21.96
CA PHE A 148 -28.89 5.14 -21.89
C PHE A 148 -29.34 5.63 -23.27
N PHE A 149 -28.46 5.59 -24.28
CA PHE A 149 -28.79 5.98 -25.66
C PHE A 149 -29.83 5.05 -26.29
N ILE A 150 -29.73 3.74 -26.07
CA ILE A 150 -30.74 2.78 -26.53
C ILE A 150 -32.09 3.08 -25.88
N SER A 151 -32.11 3.37 -24.58
CA SER A 151 -33.34 3.72 -23.85
C SER A 151 -33.98 5.00 -24.41
N ILE A 152 -33.20 6.04 -24.69
CA ILE A 152 -33.67 7.27 -25.33
C ILE A 152 -34.22 6.99 -26.73
N MET A 153 -33.52 6.21 -27.54
CA MET A 153 -33.95 5.83 -28.90
C MET A 153 -35.29 5.09 -28.87
N ILE A 154 -35.45 4.12 -27.97
CA ILE A 154 -36.71 3.38 -27.77
C ILE A 154 -37.82 4.36 -27.36
N LEU A 155 -37.57 5.23 -26.38
CA LEU A 155 -38.55 6.24 -25.95
C LEU A 155 -38.94 7.20 -27.08
N TYR A 156 -37.98 7.63 -27.90
CA TYR A 156 -38.22 8.47 -29.06
C TYR A 156 -39.12 7.77 -30.10
N PHE A 157 -38.82 6.51 -30.44
CA PHE A 157 -39.66 5.73 -31.36
C PHE A 157 -41.05 5.42 -30.80
N ILE A 158 -41.19 5.22 -29.49
CA ILE A 158 -42.50 5.04 -28.85
C ILE A 158 -43.30 6.35 -28.89
N LYS A 159 -42.65 7.50 -28.68
CA LYS A 159 -43.32 8.81 -28.60
C LYS A 159 -43.67 9.40 -29.97
N ASN A 160 -42.93 9.04 -31.01
CA ASN A 160 -43.16 9.48 -32.40
C ASN A 160 -43.95 8.46 -33.24
N LYS A 161 -44.58 7.49 -32.59
CA LYS A 161 -45.55 6.56 -33.17
C LYS A 161 -46.94 6.95 -32.69
#